data_AF-A0A1G7B4Y1-F1
#
_entry.id   AF-A0A1G7B4Y1-F1
#
_cell.length_a   1.000
_cell.length_b   1.000
_cell.length_c   1.000
_cell.angle_alpha   90.00
_cell.angle_beta   90.00
_cell.angle_gamma   90.00
#
_symmetry.space_group_name_H-M   'P 1'
#
loop_
_entity.id
_entity.type
_entity.pdbx_description
1 polymer ?
#
loop_
_entity_poly.entity_id
_entity_poly.type
_entity_poly.pdbx_seq_one_letter_code
_entity_poly.pdbx_strand_id
1 'polypeptide(L)'
;MVGDSRALIGGCLESPDVTRLGRDGDDIVARRWRRGRLAVTSDRFGRGMKKSPPARQLVPLLAVAALSAACAATEGAVAVVAPPPTAAHPGETGRIADGDRVTPFDVQVPAVGRLDPVLLTAIQAAAREARDDGVSLLVTSGWRSADYQRQLLEDAVSVYGSLDAARRLVSTPELSRHVAGTAVDIGPTAAADWMIRYGAAHGLCQVYVNEMWHFELVGSPDGGCPEQLPDASAG
;
A
#
# COMPACT_ATOMS: atom_id res chain seq x y z
N MET A 1 68.92 6.11 -36.67
CA MET A 1 67.92 7.17 -36.44
C MET A 1 66.55 6.63 -36.82
N VAL A 2 65.69 6.43 -35.81
CA VAL A 2 64.23 6.76 -35.80
C VAL A 2 63.36 6.05 -36.86
N GLY A 3 62.26 5.37 -36.54
CA GLY A 3 61.53 5.18 -35.29
C GLY A 3 60.42 4.15 -35.54
N ASP A 4 60.08 3.42 -34.49
CA ASP A 4 59.04 2.41 -34.42
C ASP A 4 57.64 3.06 -34.49
N SER A 5 56.80 2.63 -35.43
CA SER A 5 55.41 3.08 -35.58
C SER A 5 54.46 1.91 -35.33
N ARG A 6 54.01 1.81 -34.08
CA ARG A 6 52.82 1.07 -33.65
C ARG A 6 51.55 1.84 -34.01
N ALA A 7 50.74 1.30 -34.90
CA ALA A 7 49.28 1.51 -35.06
C ALA A 7 48.85 0.52 -36.17
N LEU A 8 47.78 -0.29 -36.13
CA LEU A 8 46.48 -0.22 -35.49
C LEU A 8 46.01 -1.67 -35.29
N ILE A 9 45.72 -2.08 -34.05
CA ILE A 9 44.90 -3.29 -33.83
C ILE A 9 43.47 -2.79 -33.79
N GLY A 10 42.69 -3.20 -34.79
CA GLY A 10 41.25 -2.98 -34.84
C GLY A 10 40.59 -3.67 -33.65
N GLY A 11 40.24 -2.90 -32.64
CA GLY A 11 39.27 -3.29 -31.63
C GLY A 11 37.89 -3.17 -32.26
N CYS A 12 37.26 -4.32 -32.52
CA CYS A 12 35.81 -4.37 -32.70
C CYS A 12 35.19 -3.72 -31.46
N LEU A 13 34.54 -2.57 -31.63
CA LEU A 13 33.61 -2.05 -30.65
C LEU A 13 32.49 -3.09 -30.54
N GLU A 14 32.56 -3.92 -29.51
CA GLU A 14 31.45 -4.76 -29.07
C GLU A 14 30.20 -3.88 -28.97
N SER A 15 29.22 -4.19 -29.81
CA SER A 15 27.89 -3.61 -29.72
C SER A 15 27.35 -3.89 -28.32
N PRO A 16 26.76 -2.91 -27.61
CA PRO A 16 26.14 -3.21 -26.33
C PRO A 16 25.05 -4.26 -26.58
N ASP A 17 25.23 -5.41 -25.92
CA ASP A 17 24.32 -6.54 -25.96
C ASP A 17 22.93 -6.10 -25.45
N VAL A 18 22.05 -5.76 -26.39
CA VAL A 18 20.65 -5.34 -26.14
C VAL A 18 19.85 -6.43 -25.42
N THR A 19 20.35 -7.67 -25.38
CA THR A 19 19.74 -8.79 -24.66
C THR A 19 19.90 -8.69 -23.13
N ARG A 20 20.84 -7.86 -22.64
CA ARG A 20 21.01 -7.59 -21.20
C ARG A 20 20.16 -6.43 -20.68
N LEU A 21 19.71 -5.52 -21.56
CA LEU A 21 18.76 -4.44 -21.21
C LEU A 21 17.31 -4.92 -21.06
N GLY A 22 17.01 -6.17 -21.43
CA GLY A 22 15.65 -6.73 -21.39
C GLY A 22 15.27 -7.48 -20.10
N ARG A 23 16.02 -7.37 -19.01
CA ARG A 23 15.79 -8.14 -17.77
C ARG A 23 15.64 -7.30 -16.49
N ASP A 24 15.77 -5.97 -16.60
CA ASP A 24 15.94 -5.07 -15.45
C ASP A 24 14.81 -4.02 -15.28
N GLY A 25 13.72 -4.12 -16.04
CA GLY A 25 12.60 -3.15 -16.02
C GLY A 25 11.47 -3.39 -14.99
N ASP A 26 11.47 -4.52 -14.27
CA ASP A 26 10.33 -4.91 -13.45
C ASP A 26 10.42 -4.36 -12.01
N ASP A 27 9.81 -3.22 -11.73
CA ASP A 27 9.29 -2.70 -10.43
C ASP A 27 10.26 -2.47 -9.26
N ILE A 28 10.58 -1.20 -8.98
CA ILE A 28 11.26 -0.75 -7.74
C ILE A 28 10.43 -1.08 -6.48
N VAL A 29 9.09 -1.00 -6.58
CA VAL A 29 8.16 -1.30 -5.48
C VAL A 29 7.87 -2.81 -5.38
N ALA A 30 7.68 -3.52 -6.51
CA ALA A 30 7.32 -4.94 -6.52
C ALA A 30 8.52 -5.93 -6.46
N ARG A 31 9.75 -5.55 -6.85
CA ARG A 31 10.95 -6.41 -6.63
C ARG A 31 11.20 -6.72 -5.16
N ARG A 32 10.80 -5.79 -4.30
CA ARG A 32 10.88 -5.94 -2.85
C ARG A 32 9.85 -6.95 -2.31
N TRP A 33 8.73 -7.11 -3.02
CA TRP A 33 7.65 -8.03 -2.69
C TRP A 33 7.90 -9.48 -3.14
N ARG A 34 8.55 -9.72 -4.30
CA ARG A 34 8.69 -11.07 -4.89
C ARG A 34 9.69 -12.03 -4.19
N ARG A 35 10.55 -11.58 -3.27
CA ARG A 35 11.56 -12.45 -2.63
C ARG A 35 11.03 -13.34 -1.50
N GLY A 36 9.75 -13.24 -1.16
CA GLY A 36 9.09 -14.05 -0.11
C GLY A 36 8.57 -15.42 -0.54
N ARG A 37 9.13 -16.05 -1.59
CA ARG A 37 8.69 -17.39 -2.06
C ARG A 37 9.34 -18.50 -1.22
N LEU A 38 9.05 -18.54 0.08
CA LEU A 38 9.18 -19.78 0.85
C LEU A 38 7.91 -20.59 0.59
N ALA A 39 8.10 -21.81 0.08
CA ALA A 39 7.04 -22.75 -0.21
C ALA A 39 6.20 -23.01 1.05
N VAL A 40 5.00 -22.44 1.10
CA VAL A 40 3.94 -22.99 1.96
C VAL A 40 3.46 -24.24 1.25
N THR A 41 3.89 -25.39 1.75
CA THR A 41 3.32 -26.68 1.36
C THR A 41 1.83 -26.60 1.65
N SER A 42 1.02 -26.67 0.59
CA SER A 42 -0.43 -26.86 0.70
C SER A 42 -0.63 -28.22 1.33
N ASP A 43 -0.81 -28.25 2.65
CA ASP A 43 -1.41 -29.40 3.29
C ASP A 43 -2.28 -28.93 4.47
N ARG A 44 -3.56 -29.29 4.38
CA ARG A 44 -4.66 -29.05 5.35
C ARG A 44 -5.36 -27.68 5.31
N PHE A 45 -6.04 -27.37 4.21
CA PHE A 45 -7.35 -26.70 4.32
C PHE A 45 -8.45 -27.75 4.39
N GLY A 46 -8.65 -28.27 5.59
CA GLY A 46 -9.62 -29.31 5.86
C GLY A 46 -10.03 -29.28 7.33
N ARG A 47 -10.78 -28.26 7.75
CA ARG A 47 -11.62 -28.37 8.95
C ARG A 47 -12.71 -27.28 9.03
N GLY A 48 -13.95 -27.72 8.83
CA GLY A 48 -15.07 -27.36 9.70
C GLY A 48 -15.70 -25.98 9.53
N MET A 49 -16.44 -25.79 8.43
CA MET A 49 -17.57 -24.84 8.43
C MET A 49 -18.54 -25.24 9.55
N LYS A 50 -18.54 -24.50 10.66
CA LYS A 50 -19.58 -24.62 11.67
C LYS A 50 -20.80 -23.86 11.18
N LYS A 51 -21.81 -24.64 10.79
CA LYS A 51 -23.16 -24.20 10.43
C LYS A 51 -23.77 -23.38 11.58
N SER A 52 -24.34 -22.23 11.27
CA SER A 52 -25.20 -21.45 12.16
C SER A 52 -26.43 -22.26 12.60
N PRO A 53 -26.99 -22.00 13.78
CA PRO A 53 -28.41 -22.24 14.06
C PRO A 53 -29.23 -20.93 14.10
N PRO A 54 -30.58 -21.03 14.05
CA PRO A 54 -31.44 -19.98 13.49
C PRO A 54 -32.26 -19.16 14.50
N ALA A 55 -32.76 -18.04 13.98
CA ALA A 55 -34.09 -17.44 14.16
C ALA A 55 -34.52 -16.73 15.48
N ARG A 56 -34.97 -15.49 15.23
CA ARG A 56 -36.17 -14.80 15.75
C ARG A 56 -36.24 -14.49 17.25
N GLN A 57 -36.36 -13.18 17.55
CA GLN A 57 -37.53 -12.63 18.26
C GLN A 57 -37.88 -11.23 17.72
N LEU A 58 -39.16 -11.07 17.37
CA LEU A 58 -39.89 -9.82 17.11
C LEU A 58 -40.67 -9.47 18.36
N VAL A 59 -40.52 -8.29 18.97
CA VAL A 59 -41.58 -7.52 19.71
C VAL A 59 -41.05 -6.11 20.06
N PRO A 60 -41.87 -5.09 20.37
CA PRO A 60 -42.95 -4.43 19.61
C PRO A 60 -42.65 -2.93 19.32
N LEU A 61 -43.48 -2.32 18.47
CA LEU A 61 -43.60 -0.85 18.34
C LEU A 61 -44.03 -0.22 19.67
N LEU A 62 -43.28 0.79 20.12
CA LEU A 62 -43.75 1.79 21.08
C LEU A 62 -43.75 3.14 20.36
N ALA A 63 -44.95 3.60 20.03
CA ALA A 63 -45.20 4.96 19.59
C ALA A 63 -45.01 5.90 20.78
N VAL A 64 -44.05 6.82 20.68
CA VAL A 64 -43.93 7.96 21.61
C VAL A 64 -44.14 9.24 20.82
N ALA A 65 -45.04 10.04 21.38
CA ALA A 65 -45.65 11.23 20.81
C ALA A 65 -44.64 12.32 20.43
N ALA A 66 -45.01 13.07 19.38
CA ALA A 66 -44.34 14.26 18.89
C ALA A 66 -44.30 15.37 19.96
N LEU A 67 -43.11 15.95 20.15
CA LEU A 67 -42.96 17.29 20.70
C LEU A 67 -42.07 18.09 19.76
N SER A 68 -42.70 19.02 19.04
CA SER A 68 -42.08 19.94 18.11
C SER A 68 -41.19 20.94 18.87
N ALA A 69 -39.89 20.91 18.63
CA ALA A 69 -38.97 21.98 18.97
C ALA A 69 -38.23 22.40 17.71
N ALA A 70 -38.69 23.49 17.10
CA ALA A 70 -37.99 24.16 16.02
C ALA A 70 -36.73 24.81 16.61
N CYS A 71 -35.56 24.32 16.21
CA CYS A 71 -34.30 25.00 16.43
C CYS A 71 -33.70 25.28 15.04
N ALA A 72 -33.68 26.55 14.66
CA ALA A 72 -33.00 27.00 13.46
C ALA A 72 -31.49 26.83 13.65
N ALA A 73 -30.91 25.81 13.03
CA ALA A 73 -29.46 25.68 12.92
C ALA A 73 -29.02 26.36 11.63
N THR A 74 -28.31 27.46 11.78
CA THR A 74 -27.55 28.13 10.71
C THR A 74 -26.58 27.15 10.08
N GLU A 75 -26.70 26.91 8.76
CA GLU A 75 -25.72 26.17 7.97
C GLU A 75 -24.44 27.01 7.84
N GLY A 76 -23.53 26.85 8.79
CA GLY A 76 -22.15 27.24 8.62
C GLY A 76 -21.44 26.15 7.82
N ALA A 77 -21.19 26.38 6.54
CA ALA A 77 -20.29 25.55 5.74
C ALA A 77 -18.88 25.66 6.36
N VAL A 78 -18.52 24.70 7.21
CA VAL A 78 -17.14 24.49 7.64
C VAL A 78 -16.40 23.85 6.47
N ALA A 79 -15.60 24.65 5.78
CA ALA A 79 -14.57 24.14 4.90
C ALA A 79 -13.67 23.21 5.73
N VAL A 80 -13.64 21.93 5.37
CA VAL A 80 -12.64 20.98 5.90
C VAL A 80 -11.29 21.45 5.36
N VAL A 81 -10.59 22.25 6.16
CA VAL A 81 -9.18 22.56 5.92
C VAL A 81 -8.44 21.25 6.13
N ALA A 82 -7.95 20.66 5.04
CA ALA A 82 -7.02 19.55 5.11
C ALA A 82 -5.85 19.94 6.04
N PRO A 83 -5.49 19.12 7.03
CA PRO A 83 -4.34 19.44 7.87
C PRO A 83 -3.10 19.60 6.97
N PRO A 84 -2.23 20.58 7.24
CA PRO A 84 -1.00 20.73 6.49
C PRO A 84 -0.20 19.42 6.61
N PRO A 85 0.54 19.01 5.56
CA PRO A 85 1.41 17.85 5.67
C PRO A 85 2.36 18.09 6.83
N THR A 86 2.28 17.22 7.85
CA THR A 86 3.19 17.23 8.99
C THR A 86 4.60 17.16 8.43
N ALA A 87 5.34 18.27 8.52
CA ALA A 87 6.69 18.37 8.00
C ALA A 87 7.55 17.25 8.61
N ALA A 88 8.13 16.42 7.76
CA ALA A 88 8.95 15.30 8.17
C ALA A 88 10.12 15.78 9.06
N HIS A 89 10.35 15.10 10.20
CA HIS A 89 11.57 15.32 10.98
C HIS A 89 12.81 14.99 10.12
N PRO A 90 13.91 15.75 10.22
CA PRO A 90 15.14 15.49 9.47
C PRO A 90 15.69 14.08 9.76
N GLY A 91 15.88 13.27 8.72
CA GLY A 91 16.57 11.97 8.79
C GLY A 91 15.68 10.72 8.74
N GLU A 92 14.39 10.82 9.03
CA GLU A 92 13.46 9.68 8.97
C GLU A 92 12.71 9.66 7.63
N THR A 93 13.07 8.71 6.75
CA THR A 93 12.53 8.61 5.39
C THR A 93 11.28 7.74 5.29
N GLY A 94 11.02 6.88 6.29
CA GLY A 94 10.01 5.82 6.18
C GLY A 94 10.46 4.64 5.31
N ARG A 95 11.73 4.62 4.87
CA ARG A 95 12.31 3.47 4.17
C ARG A 95 12.51 2.31 5.14
N ILE A 96 11.92 1.17 4.83
CA ILE A 96 12.23 -0.11 5.47
C ILE A 96 13.49 -0.67 4.77
N ALA A 97 14.37 -1.46 5.40
CA ALA A 97 15.49 -2.08 4.68
C ALA A 97 15.09 -3.43 4.04
N ASP A 98 15.74 -3.80 2.94
CA ASP A 98 15.42 -5.07 2.27
C ASP A 98 15.73 -6.25 3.20
N GLY A 99 14.76 -7.14 3.38
CA GLY A 99 14.87 -8.29 4.29
C GLY A 99 14.35 -8.01 5.70
N ASP A 100 14.12 -6.75 6.07
CA ASP A 100 13.45 -6.41 7.34
C ASP A 100 12.02 -6.95 7.34
N ARG A 101 11.62 -7.45 8.50
CA ARG A 101 10.27 -7.98 8.74
C ARG A 101 9.53 -7.05 9.68
N VAL A 102 8.97 -6.00 9.10
CA VAL A 102 8.17 -5.01 9.85
C VAL A 102 6.72 -5.46 9.88
N THR A 103 6.14 -5.48 11.07
CA THR A 103 4.73 -5.79 11.32
C THR A 103 3.95 -4.51 11.62
N PRO A 104 2.61 -4.54 11.55
CA PRO A 104 1.77 -3.39 11.95
C PRO A 104 1.90 -2.97 13.42
N PHE A 105 2.64 -3.73 14.24
CA PHE A 105 2.86 -3.45 15.66
C PHE A 105 4.21 -2.79 15.94
N ASP A 106 5.09 -2.71 14.95
CA ASP A 106 6.44 -2.14 15.09
C ASP A 106 6.42 -0.61 14.98
N VAL A 107 5.66 0.04 15.87
CA VAL A 107 5.40 1.49 15.86
C VAL A 107 6.65 2.35 16.09
N GLN A 108 7.78 1.75 16.45
CA GLN A 108 9.08 2.42 16.52
C GLN A 108 9.71 2.62 15.14
N VAL A 109 9.27 1.88 14.12
CA VAL A 109 9.71 2.06 12.74
C VAL A 109 8.91 3.22 12.15
N PRO A 110 9.54 4.28 11.59
CA PRO A 110 8.83 5.45 11.08
C PRO A 110 7.74 5.13 10.04
N ALA A 111 7.95 4.08 9.22
CA ALA A 111 6.96 3.60 8.26
C ALA A 111 5.63 3.18 8.90
N VAL A 112 5.64 2.71 10.15
CA VAL A 112 4.44 2.27 10.89
C VAL A 112 4.00 3.35 11.88
N GLY A 113 4.94 3.89 12.66
CA GLY A 113 4.66 4.86 13.73
C GLY A 113 4.09 6.20 13.25
N ARG A 114 4.22 6.51 11.96
CA ARG A 114 3.70 7.75 11.35
C ARG A 114 2.48 7.53 10.44
N LEU A 115 1.92 6.32 10.44
CA LEU A 115 0.61 6.11 9.81
C LEU A 115 -0.46 6.92 10.55
N ASP A 116 -1.52 7.29 9.82
CA ASP A 116 -2.72 7.81 10.44
C ASP A 116 -3.19 6.86 11.56
N PRO A 117 -3.50 7.35 12.78
CA PRO A 117 -3.83 6.48 13.91
C PRO A 117 -5.04 5.58 13.67
N VAL A 118 -6.03 6.02 12.89
CA VAL A 118 -7.22 5.25 12.56
C VAL A 118 -6.85 4.13 11.58
N LEU A 119 -6.06 4.44 10.56
CA LEU A 119 -5.50 3.44 9.64
C LEU A 119 -4.67 2.39 10.41
N LEU A 120 -3.77 2.83 11.29
CA LEU A 120 -2.93 1.93 12.09
C LEU A 120 -3.78 0.97 12.94
N THR A 121 -4.83 1.51 13.58
CA THR A 121 -5.76 0.70 14.37
C THR A 121 -6.45 -0.36 13.52
N ALA A 122 -6.92 0.01 12.32
CA ALA A 122 -7.57 -0.90 11.39
C ALA A 122 -6.62 -2.01 10.91
N ILE A 123 -5.40 -1.67 10.51
CA ILE A 123 -4.40 -2.66 10.06
C ILE A 123 -4.02 -3.60 11.20
N GLN A 124 -3.90 -3.09 12.43
CA GLN A 124 -3.61 -3.94 13.59
C GLN A 124 -4.77 -4.89 13.92
N ALA A 125 -6.02 -4.48 13.69
CA ALA A 125 -7.18 -5.36 13.82
C ALA A 125 -7.16 -6.47 12.76
N ALA A 126 -6.98 -6.11 11.49
CA ALA A 126 -6.83 -7.03 10.38
C ALA A 126 -5.67 -8.01 10.60
N ALA A 127 -4.53 -7.54 11.11
CA ALA A 127 -3.36 -8.37 11.39
C ALA A 127 -3.56 -9.37 12.53
N ARG A 128 -4.48 -9.12 13.46
CA ARG A 128 -4.85 -10.11 14.48
C ARG A 128 -5.72 -11.20 13.87
N GLU A 129 -6.75 -10.83 13.12
CA GLU A 129 -7.65 -11.79 12.48
C GLU A 129 -6.93 -12.67 11.45
N ALA A 130 -6.09 -12.07 10.61
CA ALA A 130 -5.25 -12.81 9.69
C ALA A 130 -4.35 -13.84 10.39
N ARG A 131 -3.82 -13.53 11.58
CA ARG A 131 -3.00 -14.47 12.35
C ARG A 131 -3.81 -15.66 12.86
N ASP A 132 -5.08 -15.46 13.22
CA ASP A 132 -5.98 -16.55 13.60
C ASP A 132 -6.24 -17.50 12.42
N ASP A 133 -6.16 -16.98 11.18
CA ASP A 133 -6.19 -17.75 9.92
C ASP A 133 -4.81 -18.30 9.50
N GLY A 134 -3.76 -18.10 10.30
CA GLY A 134 -2.40 -18.55 10.00
C GLY A 134 -1.63 -17.68 8.98
N VAL A 135 -2.13 -16.48 8.69
CA VAL A 135 -1.52 -15.50 7.77
C VAL A 135 -0.80 -14.40 8.55
N SER A 136 0.48 -14.16 8.23
CA SER A 136 1.28 -13.10 8.85
C SER A 136 1.42 -11.89 7.93
N LEU A 137 0.85 -10.76 8.33
CA LEU A 137 0.98 -9.48 7.62
C LEU A 137 2.32 -8.81 7.97
N LEU A 138 3.03 -8.39 6.93
CA LEU A 138 4.20 -7.53 6.99
C LEU A 138 3.90 -6.22 6.26
N VAL A 139 4.33 -5.11 6.84
CA VAL A 139 4.31 -3.81 6.19
C VAL A 139 5.56 -3.72 5.30
N THR A 140 5.36 -3.71 3.98
CA THR A 140 6.46 -3.54 3.02
C THR A 140 6.73 -2.06 2.74
N SER A 141 5.73 -1.22 2.95
CA SER A 141 5.83 0.24 3.00
C SER A 141 4.64 0.79 3.78
N GLY A 142 4.85 1.85 4.57
CA GLY A 142 3.77 2.58 5.22
C GLY A 142 3.95 4.06 4.97
N TRP A 143 4.08 4.87 6.01
CA TRP A 143 4.41 6.29 5.86
C TRP A 143 5.76 6.49 5.14
N ARG A 144 5.85 7.49 4.26
CA ARG A 144 7.07 7.91 3.57
C ARG A 144 7.27 9.42 3.70
N SER A 145 8.52 9.88 3.77
CA SER A 145 8.78 11.32 3.60
C SER A 145 8.54 11.75 2.15
N ALA A 146 8.22 13.03 1.94
CA ALA A 146 8.05 13.60 0.60
C ALA A 146 9.32 13.46 -0.26
N ASP A 147 10.50 13.64 0.33
CA ASP A 147 11.78 13.48 -0.36
C ASP A 147 12.03 12.02 -0.76
N TYR A 148 11.68 11.06 0.10
CA TYR A 148 11.79 9.65 -0.25
C TYR A 148 10.81 9.28 -1.38
N GLN A 149 9.59 9.80 -1.34
CA GLN A 149 8.62 9.62 -2.42
C GLN A 149 9.11 10.23 -3.74
N ARG A 150 9.77 11.40 -3.68
CA ARG A 150 10.37 12.05 -4.86
C ARG A 150 11.46 11.18 -5.47
N GLN A 151 12.37 10.65 -4.65
CA GLN A 151 13.42 9.75 -5.11
C GLN A 151 12.83 8.49 -5.78
N LEU A 152 11.78 7.90 -5.21
CA LEU A 152 11.11 6.74 -5.83
C LEU A 152 10.53 7.06 -7.21
N LEU A 153 9.97 8.26 -7.38
CA LEU A 153 9.44 8.71 -8.66
C LEU A 153 10.58 8.94 -9.68
N GLU A 154 11.66 9.59 -9.26
CA GLU A 154 12.85 9.80 -10.11
C GLU A 154 13.48 8.48 -10.56
N ASP A 155 13.61 7.52 -9.64
CA ASP A 155 14.10 6.17 -9.93
C ASP A 155 13.16 5.47 -10.92
N ALA A 156 11.84 5.59 -10.74
CA ALA A 156 10.85 5.02 -11.65
C ALA A 156 10.92 5.67 -13.04
N VAL A 157 11.12 6.98 -13.16
CA VAL A 157 11.33 7.65 -14.46
C VAL A 157 12.56 7.10 -15.17
N SER A 158 13.65 6.88 -14.42
CA SER A 158 14.87 6.27 -14.96
C SER A 158 14.64 4.86 -15.51
N VAL A 159 13.79 4.07 -14.83
CA VAL A 159 13.47 2.69 -15.21
C VAL A 159 12.47 2.61 -16.37
N TYR A 160 11.41 3.40 -16.33
CA TYR A 160 10.28 3.30 -17.29
C TYR A 160 10.38 4.29 -18.44
N GLY A 161 11.39 5.16 -18.45
CA GLY A 161 11.74 6.05 -19.56
C GLY A 161 10.87 7.30 -19.69
N SER A 162 9.78 7.42 -18.94
CA SER A 162 8.96 8.64 -18.92
C SER A 162 8.25 8.83 -17.59
N LEU A 163 7.90 10.09 -17.30
CA LEU A 163 7.06 10.43 -16.16
C LEU A 163 5.70 9.73 -16.26
N ASP A 164 5.05 9.78 -17.41
CA ASP A 164 3.72 9.18 -17.59
C ASP A 164 3.72 7.66 -17.35
N ALA A 165 4.77 6.95 -17.76
CA ALA A 165 4.90 5.53 -17.47
C ALA A 165 5.15 5.27 -15.98
N ALA A 166 6.03 6.07 -15.35
CA ALA A 166 6.33 5.97 -13.92
C ALA A 166 5.13 6.29 -13.02
N ARG A 167 4.31 7.28 -13.40
CA ARG A 167 3.11 7.72 -12.67
C ARG A 167 2.10 6.60 -12.44
N ARG A 168 2.06 5.59 -13.31
CA ARG A 168 1.16 4.43 -13.17
C ARG A 168 1.50 3.54 -11.97
N LEU A 169 2.71 3.65 -11.41
CA LEU A 169 3.19 2.78 -10.33
C LEU A 169 3.69 3.56 -9.10
N VAL A 170 4.00 4.85 -9.27
CA VAL A 170 4.59 5.66 -8.19
C VAL A 170 3.92 7.03 -8.17
N SER A 171 3.25 7.37 -7.06
CA SER A 171 2.58 8.67 -6.91
C SER A 171 3.57 9.86 -6.76
N THR A 172 3.12 11.11 -6.98
CA THR A 172 3.97 12.29 -6.77
C THR A 172 4.06 12.54 -5.26
N PRO A 173 5.05 13.29 -4.78
CA PRO A 173 5.13 13.62 -3.35
C PRO A 173 3.84 14.27 -2.82
N GLU A 174 3.16 15.09 -3.63
CA GLU A 174 1.97 15.85 -3.25
C GLU A 174 0.70 14.99 -3.20
N LEU A 175 0.62 13.97 -4.06
CA LEU A 175 -0.57 13.11 -4.19
C LEU A 175 -0.40 11.76 -3.48
N SER A 176 0.79 11.43 -3.01
CA SER A 176 1.06 10.13 -2.39
C SER A 176 0.36 9.96 -1.05
N ARG A 177 -0.52 8.96 -0.98
CA ARG A 177 -1.19 8.53 0.24
C ARG A 177 -0.23 7.97 1.29
N HIS A 178 0.93 7.45 0.87
CA HIS A 178 2.01 7.11 1.80
C HIS A 178 2.64 8.34 2.45
N VAL A 179 2.74 9.47 1.72
CA VAL A 179 3.24 10.72 2.30
C VAL A 179 2.24 11.30 3.29
N ALA A 180 0.94 11.21 2.99
CA ALA A 180 -0.13 11.56 3.90
C ALA A 180 -0.26 10.62 5.11
N GLY A 181 0.42 9.45 5.10
CA GLY A 181 0.29 8.42 6.13
C GLY A 181 -1.04 7.64 6.08
N THR A 182 -1.81 7.76 4.99
CA THR A 182 -3.14 7.18 4.84
C THR A 182 -3.16 5.94 3.93
N ALA A 183 -1.99 5.38 3.59
CA ALA A 183 -1.87 4.14 2.83
C ALA A 183 -0.80 3.20 3.41
N VAL A 184 -0.98 1.90 3.16
CA VAL A 184 -0.03 0.85 3.53
C VAL A 184 0.13 -0.16 2.39
N ASP A 185 1.36 -0.60 2.18
CA ASP A 185 1.67 -1.74 1.33
C ASP A 185 1.88 -2.98 2.20
N ILE A 186 1.12 -4.04 1.92
CA ILE A 186 1.13 -5.30 2.66
C ILE A 186 1.80 -6.42 1.86
N GLY A 187 2.70 -7.13 2.53
CA GLY A 187 3.29 -8.37 2.06
C GLY A 187 3.26 -9.46 3.15
N PRO A 188 3.66 -10.70 2.82
CA PRO A 188 3.91 -11.22 1.47
C PRO A 188 2.60 -11.33 0.65
N THR A 189 2.69 -11.83 -0.60
CA THR A 189 1.53 -12.01 -1.50
C THR A 189 0.32 -12.67 -0.85
N ALA A 190 0.54 -13.71 -0.03
CA ALA A 190 -0.55 -14.40 0.66
C ALA A 190 -1.28 -13.50 1.68
N ALA A 191 -0.56 -12.58 2.32
CA ALA A 191 -1.16 -11.58 3.22
C ALA A 191 -1.92 -10.51 2.44
N ALA A 192 -1.40 -10.07 1.28
CA ALA A 192 -2.12 -9.17 0.39
C ALA A 192 -3.42 -9.82 -0.15
N ASP A 193 -3.38 -11.08 -0.57
CA ASP A 193 -4.58 -11.83 -0.98
C ASP A 193 -5.59 -11.98 0.17
N TRP A 194 -5.12 -12.26 1.39
CA TRP A 194 -6.00 -12.26 2.57
C TRP A 194 -6.65 -10.89 2.78
N MET A 195 -5.88 -9.81 2.69
CA MET A 195 -6.40 -8.44 2.82
C MET A 195 -7.41 -8.08 1.73
N ILE A 196 -7.25 -8.55 0.50
CA ILE A 196 -8.25 -8.36 -0.59
C ILE A 196 -9.57 -9.03 -0.23
N ARG A 197 -9.54 -10.20 0.40
CA ARG A 197 -10.75 -10.99 0.72
C ARG A 197 -11.46 -10.53 1.98
N TYR A 198 -10.70 -10.10 2.98
CA TYR A 198 -11.21 -9.89 4.34
C TYR A 198 -10.98 -8.46 4.88
N GLY A 199 -10.13 -7.67 4.23
CA GLY A 199 -9.78 -6.31 4.67
C GLY A 199 -10.96 -5.36 4.76
N ALA A 200 -11.98 -5.53 3.92
CA ALA A 200 -13.17 -4.68 3.89
C ALA A 200 -13.94 -4.68 5.22
N ALA A 201 -13.89 -5.80 5.97
CA ALA A 201 -14.48 -5.88 7.32
C ALA A 201 -13.81 -4.93 8.33
N HIS A 202 -12.60 -4.47 8.02
CA HIS A 202 -11.84 -3.48 8.78
C HIS A 202 -11.80 -2.11 8.10
N GLY A 203 -12.58 -1.90 7.03
CA GLY A 203 -12.56 -0.69 6.22
C GLY A 203 -11.33 -0.57 5.30
N LEU A 204 -10.51 -1.61 5.18
CA LEU A 204 -9.27 -1.60 4.38
C LEU A 204 -9.53 -2.16 2.99
N CYS A 205 -9.27 -1.37 1.97
CA CYS A 205 -9.58 -1.72 0.59
C CYS A 205 -8.36 -1.57 -0.30
N GLN A 206 -8.18 -2.52 -1.23
CA GLN A 206 -7.24 -2.36 -2.32
C GLN A 206 -7.76 -1.26 -3.26
N VAL A 207 -6.96 -0.23 -3.51
CA VAL A 207 -7.38 0.95 -4.29
C VAL A 207 -7.04 0.82 -5.77
N TYR A 208 -5.89 0.25 -6.13
CA TYR A 208 -5.45 0.16 -7.52
C TYR A 208 -5.45 -1.28 -8.04
N VAL A 209 -6.03 -1.50 -9.22
CA VAL A 209 -6.12 -2.82 -9.86
C VAL A 209 -4.73 -3.44 -10.07
N ASN A 210 -3.75 -2.63 -10.44
CA ASN A 210 -2.38 -3.07 -10.72
C ASN A 210 -1.49 -3.22 -9.47
N GLU A 211 -1.98 -2.87 -8.26
CA GLU A 211 -1.18 -2.87 -7.03
C GLU A 211 -1.89 -3.67 -5.93
N MET A 212 -1.83 -5.00 -6.03
CA MET A 212 -2.49 -5.89 -5.07
C MET A 212 -2.03 -5.74 -3.61
N TRP A 213 -0.89 -5.08 -3.41
CA TRP A 213 -0.30 -4.84 -2.10
C TRP A 213 -0.78 -3.53 -1.46
N HIS A 214 -1.35 -2.57 -2.21
CA HIS A 214 -1.65 -1.22 -1.73
C HIS A 214 -3.07 -1.12 -1.15
N PHE A 215 -3.17 -0.75 0.13
CA PHE A 215 -4.44 -0.63 0.85
C PHE A 215 -4.62 0.75 1.51
N GLU A 216 -5.87 1.23 1.49
CA GLU A 216 -6.30 2.47 2.15
C GLU A 216 -7.56 2.24 2.99
N LEU A 217 -7.79 3.11 3.98
CA LEU A 217 -8.98 3.06 4.84
C LEU A 217 -10.16 3.78 4.17
N VAL A 218 -10.70 3.17 3.12
CA VAL A 218 -11.78 3.75 2.29
C VAL A 218 -13.03 2.87 2.21
N GLY A 219 -13.08 1.80 3.01
CA GLY A 219 -14.24 0.93 3.09
C GLY A 219 -15.46 1.63 3.68
N SER A 220 -16.63 1.27 3.20
CA SER A 220 -17.90 1.82 3.65
C SER A 220 -18.31 1.22 5.01
N PRO A 221 -19.14 1.91 5.81
CA PRO A 221 -19.61 1.40 7.10
C PRO A 221 -20.38 0.07 7.03
N ASP A 222 -20.95 -0.27 5.87
CA ASP A 222 -21.62 -1.53 5.57
C ASP A 222 -20.68 -2.63 5.06
N GLY A 223 -19.37 -2.38 5.01
CA GLY A 223 -18.34 -3.38 4.73
C GLY A 223 -17.99 -3.57 3.25
N GLY A 224 -18.32 -2.61 2.39
CA GLY A 224 -17.98 -2.62 0.97
C GLY A 224 -16.69 -1.83 0.65
N CYS A 225 -16.03 -2.20 -0.45
CA CYS A 225 -14.95 -1.40 -1.03
C CYS A 225 -15.44 -0.60 -2.25
N PRO A 226 -14.93 0.63 -2.46
CA PRO A 226 -15.21 1.37 -3.69
C PRO A 226 -14.64 0.65 -4.91
N GLU A 227 -15.09 1.07 -6.10
CA GLU A 227 -14.50 0.61 -7.35
C GLU A 227 -13.00 0.96 -7.40
N GLN A 228 -12.19 0.00 -7.84
CA GLN A 228 -10.74 0.17 -7.93
C GLN A 228 -10.39 1.11 -9.09
N LEU A 229 -9.40 1.96 -8.84
CA LEU A 229 -8.77 2.78 -9.87
C LEU A 229 -7.83 1.90 -10.72
N PRO A 230 -7.61 2.25 -12.00
CA PRO A 230 -6.77 1.44 -12.88
C PRO A 230 -5.32 1.38 -12.39
N ASP A 231 -4.78 2.51 -11.95
CA ASP A 231 -3.40 2.65 -11.50
C ASP A 231 -3.18 3.95 -10.68
N ALA A 232 -1.98 4.10 -10.10
CA ALA A 232 -1.63 5.22 -9.21
C ALA A 232 -1.65 6.61 -9.89
N SER A 233 -1.80 6.68 -11.21
CA SER A 233 -1.95 7.95 -11.93
C SER A 233 -3.38 8.50 -11.88
N ALA A 234 -4.35 7.69 -11.45
CA ALA A 234 -5.76 8.04 -11.38
C ALA A 234 -6.26 8.50 -10.00
N GLY A 235 -5.39 8.51 -8.98
CA GLY A 235 -5.72 8.79 -7.57
C GLY A 235 -5.08 10.04 -6.97
#